data_AF-A0A109UKY7-F1
#
_entry.id   AF-A0A109UKY7-F1
#
_cell.length_a   1.000
_cell.length_b   1.000
_cell.length_c   1.000
_cell.angle_alpha   90.00
_cell.angle_beta   90.00
_cell.angle_gamma   90.00
#
_symmetry.space_group_name_H-M   'P 1'
#
loop_
_entity.id
_entity.type
_entity.pdbx_description
1 polymer ?
#
loop_
_entity_poly.entity_id
_entity_poly.type
_entity_poly.pdbx_seq_one_letter_code
_entity_poly.pdbx_strand_id
1 'polypeptide(L)'
;MPETRTKIARLVLVLDELLTLAEAHEKAELSRYRQLAFSFLTFDTSVSRLMASLGIQCEMRIEELQRVSRQLGLSDGLTELPTRGEQPSAAQPYFICSPDMASDVLEQAIIDAKYSLRFHQHLREATAIPALYPAMSVIIKQKQAEHAVLEGFMSSRSCLDLTMMAS
;
A
#
# COMPACT_ATOMS: atom_id res chain seq x y z
N MET A 1 -14.54 41.18 -3.07
CA MET A 1 -14.00 40.05 -3.87
C MET A 1 -13.79 38.82 -2.97
N PRO A 2 -14.84 38.02 -2.67
CA PRO A 2 -14.75 36.85 -1.78
C PRO A 2 -14.52 35.49 -2.50
N GLU A 3 -14.59 35.44 -3.83
CA GLU A 3 -14.56 34.18 -4.60
C GLU A 3 -13.20 33.47 -4.56
N THR A 4 -12.09 34.22 -4.55
CA THR A 4 -10.73 33.67 -4.56
C THR A 4 -10.43 32.89 -3.28
N ARG A 5 -10.86 33.41 -2.13
CA ARG A 5 -10.65 32.77 -0.82
C ARG A 5 -11.43 31.47 -0.68
N THR A 6 -12.65 31.44 -1.22
CA THR A 6 -13.52 30.25 -1.20
C THR A 6 -12.99 29.15 -2.11
N LYS A 7 -12.44 29.51 -3.29
CA LYS A 7 -11.78 28.55 -4.19
C LYS A 7 -10.52 27.96 -3.58
N ILE A 8 -9.68 28.78 -2.94
CA ILE A 8 -8.47 28.31 -2.26
C ILE A 8 -8.83 27.35 -1.11
N ALA A 9 -9.81 27.71 -0.27
CA ALA A 9 -10.25 26.85 0.83
C ALA A 9 -10.79 25.49 0.34
N ARG A 10 -11.56 25.47 -0.75
CA ARG A 10 -12.06 24.21 -1.36
C ARG A 10 -10.92 23.35 -1.91
N LEU A 11 -9.93 23.94 -2.57
CA LEU A 11 -8.78 23.21 -3.09
C LEU A 11 -7.92 22.61 -1.96
N VAL A 12 -7.76 23.35 -0.87
CA VAL A 12 -7.03 22.89 0.33
C VAL A 12 -7.75 21.71 1.00
N LEU A 13 -9.08 21.77 1.14
CA LEU A 13 -9.86 20.67 1.71
C LEU A 13 -9.82 19.41 0.83
N VAL A 14 -9.99 19.55 -0.48
CA VAL A 14 -9.91 18.41 -1.42
C VAL A 14 -8.51 17.78 -1.42
N LEU A 15 -7.46 18.59 -1.29
CA LEU A 15 -6.09 18.13 -1.23
C LEU A 15 -5.80 17.31 0.04
N ASP A 16 -6.29 17.78 1.19
CA ASP A 16 -6.15 17.09 2.48
C ASP A 16 -6.89 15.75 2.50
N GLU A 17 -8.11 15.71 1.94
CA GLU A 17 -8.89 14.48 1.78
C GLU A 17 -8.17 13.44 0.91
N LEU A 18 -7.57 13.85 -0.21
CA LEU A 18 -6.84 12.95 -1.11
C LEU A 18 -5.57 12.37 -0.45
N LEU A 19 -4.81 13.20 0.26
CA LEU A 19 -3.62 12.74 0.99
C LEU A 19 -3.99 11.81 2.15
N THR A 20 -5.05 12.14 2.89
CA THR A 20 -5.60 11.29 3.96
C THR A 20 -6.05 9.94 3.42
N LEU A 21 -6.72 9.92 2.26
CA LEU A 21 -7.16 8.70 1.61
C LEU A 21 -5.96 7.84 1.14
N ALA A 22 -4.92 8.45 0.57
CA ALA A 22 -3.69 7.76 0.21
C ALA A 22 -3.00 7.14 1.43
N GLU A 23 -2.88 7.90 2.52
CA GLU A 23 -2.23 7.46 3.75
C GLU A 23 -3.01 6.31 4.41
N ALA A 24 -4.34 6.40 4.47
CA ALA A 24 -5.19 5.34 5.00
C ALA A 24 -5.05 4.05 4.18
N HIS A 25 -4.99 4.15 2.85
CA HIS A 25 -4.78 3.01 1.97
C HIS A 25 -3.41 2.35 2.21
N GLU A 26 -2.33 3.14 2.33
CA GLU A 26 -0.99 2.60 2.63
C GLU A 26 -0.90 1.97 4.03
N LYS A 27 -1.63 2.49 5.03
CA LYS A 27 -1.71 1.88 6.36
C LYS A 27 -2.44 0.53 6.35
N ALA A 28 -3.49 0.40 5.54
CA ALA A 28 -4.18 -0.88 5.35
C ALA A 28 -3.25 -1.91 4.69
N GLU A 29 -2.52 -1.50 3.65
CA GLU A 29 -1.52 -2.33 2.97
C GLU A 29 -0.37 -2.75 3.91
N LEU A 30 0.15 -1.83 4.72
CA LEU A 30 1.15 -2.14 5.73
C LEU A 30 0.66 -3.23 6.69
N SER A 31 -0.58 -3.10 7.17
CA SER A 31 -1.19 -4.06 8.10
C SER A 31 -1.32 -5.44 7.45
N ARG A 32 -1.75 -5.48 6.18
CA ARG A 32 -1.86 -6.70 5.37
C ARG A 32 -0.50 -7.37 5.19
N TYR A 33 0.53 -6.64 4.75
CA TYR A 33 1.86 -7.21 4.54
C TYR A 33 2.51 -7.69 5.83
N ARG A 34 2.33 -6.99 6.95
CA ARG A 34 2.78 -7.47 8.26
C ARG A 34 2.09 -8.76 8.67
N GLN A 35 0.76 -8.83 8.49
CA GLN A 35 0.01 -10.04 8.76
C GLN A 35 0.53 -11.21 7.91
N LEU A 36 0.70 -11.01 6.60
CA LEU A 36 1.24 -12.02 5.69
C LEU A 36 2.66 -12.44 6.10
N ALA A 37 3.53 -11.51 6.47
CA ALA A 37 4.87 -11.83 6.94
C ALA A 37 4.83 -12.78 8.15
N PHE A 38 3.93 -12.56 9.10
CA PHE A 38 3.71 -13.48 10.23
C PHE A 38 3.10 -14.81 9.81
N SER A 39 2.10 -14.80 8.92
CA SER A 39 1.42 -16.01 8.41
C SER A 39 2.39 -17.00 7.76
N PHE A 40 3.42 -16.48 7.06
CA PHE A 40 4.43 -17.29 6.38
C PHE A 40 5.65 -17.61 7.25
N LEU A 41 5.77 -17.07 8.47
CA LEU A 41 7.00 -17.15 9.27
C LEU A 41 7.48 -18.58 9.52
N THR A 42 6.54 -19.50 9.78
CA THR A 42 6.82 -20.91 10.08
C THR A 42 6.76 -21.83 8.86
N PHE A 43 6.21 -21.35 7.74
CA PHE A 43 6.02 -22.14 6.52
C PHE A 43 7.11 -21.83 5.48
N ASP A 44 7.34 -20.55 5.19
CA ASP A 44 8.32 -20.11 4.22
C ASP A 44 8.96 -18.78 4.59
N THR A 45 10.19 -18.86 5.11
CA THR A 45 10.93 -17.67 5.54
C THR A 45 11.31 -16.73 4.39
N SER A 46 11.39 -17.21 3.15
CA SER A 46 11.67 -16.36 1.99
C SER A 46 10.48 -15.46 1.67
N VAL A 47 9.27 -16.03 1.71
CA VAL A 47 8.02 -15.28 1.53
C VAL A 47 7.80 -14.32 2.69
N SER A 48 8.02 -14.79 3.93
CA SER A 48 7.91 -13.95 5.12
C SER A 48 8.80 -12.70 5.03
N ARG A 49 10.07 -12.86 4.61
CA ARG A 49 11.00 -11.74 4.39
C ARG A 49 10.54 -10.82 3.25
N LEU A 50 10.03 -11.38 2.15
CA LEU A 50 9.50 -10.58 1.05
C LEU A 50 8.35 -9.69 1.53
N MET A 51 7.37 -10.26 2.23
CA MET A 51 6.22 -9.52 2.76
C MET A 51 6.65 -8.46 3.78
N ALA A 52 7.60 -8.79 4.67
CA ALA A 52 8.16 -7.80 5.60
C ALA A 52 8.83 -6.63 4.87
N SER A 53 9.60 -6.92 3.80
CA SER A 53 10.21 -5.89 2.97
C SER A 53 9.19 -5.00 2.27
N LEU A 54 8.06 -5.55 1.80
CA LEU A 54 6.97 -4.77 1.22
C LEU A 54 6.26 -3.91 2.28
N GLY A 55 6.12 -4.42 3.50
CA GLY A 55 5.66 -3.63 4.64
C GLY A 55 6.54 -2.40 4.87
N ILE A 56 7.86 -2.55 4.88
CA ILE A 56 8.80 -1.41 5.03
C ILE A 56 8.62 -0.39 3.88
N GLN A 57 8.38 -0.86 2.65
CA GLN A 57 8.09 0.07 1.54
C GLN A 57 6.78 0.85 1.74
N CYS A 58 5.76 0.26 2.38
CA CYS A 58 4.55 0.99 2.75
C CYS A 58 4.85 2.10 3.76
N GLU A 59 5.69 1.83 4.77
CA GLU A 59 6.11 2.85 5.75
C GLU A 59 6.79 4.03 5.07
N MET A 60 7.74 3.77 4.16
CA MET A 60 8.42 4.82 3.40
C MET A 60 7.43 5.68 2.58
N ARG A 61 6.39 5.07 2.02
CA ARG A 61 5.34 5.79 1.28
C ARG A 61 4.47 6.64 2.20
N ILE A 62 4.10 6.13 3.37
CA ILE A 62 3.36 6.88 4.40
C ILE A 62 4.17 8.12 4.84
N GLU A 63 5.46 7.95 5.12
CA GLU A 63 6.35 9.04 5.51
C GLU A 63 6.44 10.12 4.41
N GLU A 64 6.53 9.70 3.15
CA GLU A 64 6.56 10.60 2.01
C GLU A 64 5.24 11.38 1.86
N LEU A 65 4.09 10.72 2.01
CA LEU A 65 2.78 11.37 1.99
C LEU A 65 2.65 12.42 3.11
N GLN A 66 3.08 12.07 4.33
CA GLN A 66 3.11 13.00 5.47
C GLN A 66 4.09 14.16 5.24
N ARG A 67 5.25 13.90 4.62
CA ARG A 67 6.21 14.94 4.24
C ARG A 67 5.60 15.94 3.26
N VAL A 68 4.88 15.45 2.24
CA VAL A 68 4.20 16.28 1.24
C VAL A 68 3.06 17.08 1.88
N SER A 69 2.25 16.46 2.74
CA SER A 69 1.19 17.15 3.50
C SER A 69 1.74 18.33 4.32
N ARG A 70 2.85 18.11 5.04
CA ARG A 70 3.54 19.16 5.81
C ARG A 70 4.07 20.28 4.91
N GLN A 71 4.68 19.96 3.77
CA GLN A 71 5.18 20.97 2.83
C GLN A 71 4.09 21.85 2.23
N LEU A 72 2.87 21.31 2.13
CA LEU A 72 1.71 22.04 1.62
C LEU A 72 0.96 22.81 2.71
N GLY A 73 1.45 22.79 3.96
CA GLY A 73 0.85 23.51 5.09
C GLY A 73 -0.50 22.96 5.54
N LEU A 74 -0.80 21.70 5.19
CA LEU A 74 -2.07 21.05 5.55
C LEU A 74 -2.06 20.48 6.97
N SER A 75 -0.86 20.16 7.47
CA SER A 75 -0.66 19.48 8.75
C SER A 75 -0.88 20.36 10.00
N ASP A 76 -1.19 21.65 9.85
CA ASP A 76 -1.31 22.61 10.98
C ASP A 76 -2.72 22.64 11.61
N GLY A 77 -3.70 21.90 11.07
CA GLY A 77 -5.10 21.95 11.50
C GLY A 77 -5.66 20.69 12.14
N LEU A 78 -5.01 19.54 11.98
CA LEU A 78 -5.52 18.27 12.51
C LEU A 78 -4.95 18.05 13.91
N THR A 79 -5.55 18.75 14.88
CA THR A 79 -5.69 18.21 16.25
C THR A 79 -6.04 16.74 16.08
N GLU A 80 -5.25 15.86 16.72
CA GLU A 80 -5.43 14.41 16.73
C GLU A 80 -6.92 14.05 16.87
N LEU A 81 -7.62 13.96 15.74
CA LEU A 81 -8.91 13.30 15.68
C LEU A 81 -8.52 11.88 16.05
N PRO A 82 -9.07 11.31 17.12
CA PRO A 82 -8.80 9.93 17.43
C PRO A 82 -9.26 9.19 16.19
N THR A 83 -8.31 8.74 15.38
CA THR A 83 -8.53 7.68 14.41
C THR A 83 -9.13 6.61 15.29
N ARG A 84 -10.46 6.49 15.22
CA ARG A 84 -11.18 5.30 15.62
C ARG A 84 -10.69 4.26 14.63
N GLY A 85 -9.44 3.83 14.85
CA GLY A 85 -8.93 2.62 14.28
C GLY A 85 -9.94 1.62 14.77
N GLU A 86 -10.76 1.15 13.85
CA GLU A 86 -11.33 -0.16 13.96
C GLU A 86 -10.14 -1.01 14.40
N GLN A 87 -10.13 -1.37 15.69
CA GLN A 87 -9.19 -2.36 16.15
C GLN A 87 -9.34 -3.49 15.15
N PRO A 88 -8.24 -3.97 14.52
CA PRO A 88 -8.34 -5.14 13.68
C PRO A 88 -8.97 -6.19 14.58
N SER A 89 -10.25 -6.51 14.32
CA SER A 89 -11.00 -7.52 15.05
C SER A 89 -10.06 -8.68 15.18
N ALA A 90 -9.66 -9.04 16.41
CA ALA A 90 -8.57 -9.97 16.72
C ALA A 90 -8.59 -11.15 15.75
N ALA A 91 -7.93 -10.97 14.61
CA ALA A 91 -8.01 -11.89 13.52
C ALA A 91 -7.10 -12.99 14.00
N GLN A 92 -7.68 -14.16 14.27
CA GLN A 92 -6.88 -15.30 14.65
C GLN A 92 -5.70 -15.38 13.70
N PRO A 93 -4.47 -15.56 14.21
CA PRO A 93 -3.30 -15.60 13.36
C PRO A 93 -3.49 -16.72 12.35
N TYR A 94 -3.75 -16.32 11.10
CA TYR A 94 -3.95 -17.23 9.99
C TYR A 94 -2.56 -17.70 9.57
N PHE A 95 -2.19 -18.92 9.94
CA PHE A 95 -0.91 -19.50 9.55
C PHE A 95 -1.07 -20.32 8.27
N ILE A 96 -0.07 -20.24 7.41
CA ILE A 96 -0.02 -21.07 6.21
C ILE A 96 0.37 -22.49 6.60
N CYS A 97 -0.47 -23.46 6.23
CA CYS A 97 -0.27 -24.88 6.59
C CYS A 97 -0.10 -25.81 5.38
N SER A 98 -0.33 -25.34 4.16
CA SER A 98 -0.15 -26.13 2.94
C SER A 98 0.39 -25.29 1.78
N PRO A 99 1.06 -25.93 0.79
CA PRO A 99 1.54 -25.25 -0.42
C PRO A 99 0.43 -24.62 -1.27
N ASP A 100 -0.74 -25.26 -1.35
CA ASP A 100 -1.89 -24.72 -2.09
C ASP A 100 -2.36 -23.40 -1.45
N MET A 101 -2.51 -23.38 -0.12
CA MET A 101 -2.86 -22.17 0.62
C MET A 101 -1.80 -21.08 0.48
N ALA A 102 -0.52 -21.45 0.47
CA ALA A 102 0.57 -20.52 0.22
C ALA A 102 0.43 -19.85 -1.16
N SER A 103 0.09 -20.63 -2.18
CA SER A 103 -0.09 -20.16 -3.56
C SER A 103 -1.30 -19.26 -3.67
N ASP A 104 -2.46 -19.67 -3.14
CA ASP A 104 -3.69 -18.88 -3.14
C ASP A 104 -3.49 -17.52 -2.46
N VAL A 105 -2.81 -17.51 -1.31
CA VAL A 105 -2.55 -16.27 -0.56
C VAL A 105 -1.58 -15.35 -1.32
N LEU A 106 -0.59 -15.91 -2.03
CA LEU A 106 0.32 -15.13 -2.86
C LEU A 106 -0.36 -14.58 -4.12
N GLU A 107 -1.23 -15.36 -4.75
CA GLU A 107 -2.05 -14.88 -5.88
C GLU A 107 -2.96 -13.73 -5.43
N GLN A 108 -3.62 -13.87 -4.28
CA GLN A 108 -4.42 -12.79 -3.71
C GLN A 108 -3.56 -11.56 -3.41
N ALA A 109 -2.34 -11.73 -2.88
CA ALA A 109 -1.43 -10.61 -2.63
C ALA A 109 -1.03 -9.86 -3.92
N ILE A 110 -0.88 -10.56 -5.05
CA ILE A 110 -0.64 -9.95 -6.37
C ILE A 110 -1.87 -9.14 -6.82
N ILE A 111 -3.07 -9.72 -6.68
CA ILE A 111 -4.32 -9.04 -7.02
C ILE A 111 -4.48 -7.76 -6.20
N ASP A 112 -4.22 -7.82 -4.90
CA ASP A 112 -4.28 -6.67 -3.99
C ASP A 112 -3.26 -5.59 -4.38
N ALA A 113 -2.01 -5.99 -4.68
CA ALA A 113 -0.98 -5.05 -5.13
C ALA A 113 -1.37 -4.37 -6.46
N LYS A 114 -2.00 -5.10 -7.38
CA LYS A 114 -2.52 -4.55 -8.64
C LYS A 114 -3.65 -3.57 -8.41
N TYR A 115 -4.57 -3.90 -7.50
CA TYR A 115 -5.64 -3.01 -7.10
C TYR A 115 -5.09 -1.73 -6.49
N SER A 116 -4.11 -1.85 -5.59
CA SER A 116 -3.42 -0.75 -4.95
C SER A 116 -2.71 0.18 -5.95
N LEU A 117 -2.01 -0.39 -6.94
CA LEU A 117 -1.42 0.37 -8.04
C LEU A 117 -2.50 1.17 -8.80
N ARG A 118 -3.61 0.53 -9.16
CA ARG A 118 -4.73 1.20 -9.84
C ARG A 118 -5.32 2.30 -8.98
N PHE A 119 -5.48 2.07 -7.67
CA PHE A 119 -5.97 3.08 -6.74
C PHE A 119 -5.11 4.35 -6.80
N HIS A 120 -3.78 4.23 -6.71
CA HIS A 120 -2.90 5.41 -6.78
C HIS A 120 -2.88 6.08 -8.17
N GLN A 121 -3.06 5.30 -9.25
CA GLN A 121 -3.22 5.87 -10.60
C GLN A 121 -4.48 6.71 -10.71
N HIS A 122 -5.63 6.18 -10.27
CA HIS A 122 -6.89 6.92 -10.24
C HIS A 122 -6.81 8.14 -9.32
N LEU A 123 -6.14 8.02 -8.16
CA LEU A 123 -5.95 9.13 -7.24
C LEU A 123 -5.16 10.27 -7.90
N ARG A 124 -4.11 9.95 -8.66
CA ARG A 124 -3.35 10.94 -9.44
C ARG A 124 -4.21 11.59 -10.52
N GLU A 125 -5.02 10.82 -11.24
CA GLU A 125 -5.91 11.32 -12.30
C GLU A 125 -7.03 12.21 -11.76
N ALA A 126 -7.58 11.89 -10.60
CA ALA A 126 -8.58 12.70 -9.91
C ALA A 126 -7.99 14.00 -9.33
N THR A 127 -6.67 14.06 -9.13
CA THR A 127 -6.01 15.23 -8.54
C THR A 127 -5.83 16.34 -9.58
N ALA A 128 -6.52 17.47 -9.36
CA ALA A 128 -6.35 18.69 -10.17
C ALA A 128 -5.17 19.58 -9.69
N ILE A 129 -4.38 19.13 -8.70
CA ILE A 129 -3.26 19.87 -8.12
C ILE A 129 -1.91 19.39 -8.70
N PRO A 130 -1.24 20.17 -9.58
CA PRO A 130 0.04 19.77 -10.19
C PRO A 130 1.17 19.57 -9.19
N ALA A 131 1.12 20.25 -8.03
CA ALA A 131 2.14 20.15 -6.99
C ALA A 131 2.27 18.72 -6.40
N LEU A 132 1.22 17.90 -6.49
CA LEU A 132 1.25 16.50 -6.03
C LEU A 132 1.79 15.53 -7.08
N TYR A 133 1.88 15.93 -8.34
CA TYR A 133 2.21 15.01 -9.43
C TYR A 133 3.56 14.33 -9.26
N PRO A 134 4.63 15.02 -8.79
CA PRO A 134 5.91 14.37 -8.55
C PRO A 134 5.81 13.26 -7.50
N ALA A 135 5.24 13.56 -6.33
CA ALA A 135 5.11 12.60 -5.22
C ALA A 135 4.24 11.40 -5.61
N MET A 136 3.07 11.66 -6.21
CA MET A 136 2.18 10.61 -6.70
C MET A 136 2.83 9.74 -7.78
N SER A 137 3.64 10.33 -8.66
CA SER A 137 4.35 9.57 -9.69
C SER A 137 5.44 8.68 -9.11
N VAL A 138 6.13 9.11 -8.05
CA VAL A 138 7.09 8.27 -7.32
C VAL A 138 6.39 7.10 -6.66
N ILE A 139 5.28 7.34 -5.95
CA ILE A 139 4.48 6.29 -5.31
C ILE A 139 3.97 5.27 -6.35
N ILE A 140 3.45 5.72 -7.48
CA ILE A 140 3.00 4.83 -8.56
C ILE A 140 4.15 3.96 -9.08
N LYS A 141 5.34 4.53 -9.30
CA LYS A 141 6.52 3.76 -9.72
C LYS A 141 6.92 2.71 -8.69
N GLN A 142 6.86 3.04 -7.41
CA GLN A 142 7.12 2.08 -6.33
C GLN A 142 6.09 0.96 -6.30
N LYS A 143 4.79 1.27 -6.44
CA LYS A 143 3.71 0.25 -6.53
C LYS A 143 3.85 -0.64 -7.77
N GLN A 144 4.32 -0.10 -8.90
CA GLN A 144 4.64 -0.90 -10.09
C GLN A 144 5.78 -1.89 -9.81
N ALA A 145 6.83 -1.43 -9.14
CA ALA A 145 7.95 -2.29 -8.76
C ALA A 145 7.51 -3.38 -7.78
N GLU A 146 6.70 -3.05 -6.78
CA GLU A 146 6.10 -4.00 -5.83
C GLU A 146 5.30 -5.10 -6.54
N HIS A 147 4.40 -4.72 -7.45
CA HIS A 147 3.63 -5.68 -8.24
C HIS A 147 4.54 -6.58 -9.09
N ALA A 148 5.51 -6.00 -9.80
CA ALA A 148 6.43 -6.76 -10.64
C ALA A 148 7.30 -7.74 -9.84
N VAL A 149 7.72 -7.37 -8.61
CA VAL A 149 8.45 -8.26 -7.72
C VAL A 149 7.58 -9.45 -7.29
N LEU A 150 6.32 -9.22 -6.92
CA LEU A 150 5.40 -10.29 -6.54
C LEU A 150 5.10 -11.25 -7.70
N GLU A 151 4.81 -10.72 -8.89
CA GLU A 151 4.59 -11.53 -10.10
C GLU A 151 5.84 -12.34 -10.48
N GLY A 152 7.03 -11.71 -10.45
CA GLY A 152 8.29 -12.37 -10.75
C GLY A 152 8.61 -13.48 -9.74
N PHE A 153 8.31 -13.26 -8.46
CA PHE A 153 8.49 -14.26 -7.41
C PHE A 153 7.58 -15.47 -7.62
N MET A 154 6.28 -15.28 -7.91
CA MET A 154 5.35 -16.36 -8.19
C MET A 154 5.69 -17.15 -9.47
N SER A 155 6.10 -16.44 -10.52
CA SER A 155 6.54 -17.06 -11.78
C SER A 155 7.77 -17.96 -11.57
N SER A 156 8.72 -17.51 -10.75
CA SER A 156 9.94 -18.26 -10.45
C SER A 156 9.64 -19.55 -9.68
N ARG A 157 8.67 -19.51 -8.75
CA ARG A 157 8.21 -20.69 -8.00
C ARG A 157 7.53 -21.73 -8.88
N SER A 158 6.60 -21.27 -9.72
CA SER A 158 5.88 -22.15 -10.64
C SER A 158 6.83 -22.89 -11.58
N CYS A 159 7.92 -22.22 -12.01
CA CYS A 159 8.96 -22.84 -12.81
C CYS A 159 9.74 -23.93 -12.04
N LEU A 160 10.06 -23.68 -10.77
CA LEU A 160 10.80 -24.63 -9.93
C LEU A 160 9.98 -25.90 -9.65
N ASP A 161 8.69 -25.77 -9.36
CA ASP A 161 7.80 -26.91 -9.11
C ASP A 161 7.63 -27.81 -10.34
N LEU A 162 7.54 -27.22 -11.54
CA LEU A 162 7.51 -27.97 -12.81
C LEU A 162 8.82 -28.74 -13.06
N THR A 163 9.95 -28.23 -12.59
CA THR A 163 11.26 -28.88 -12.77
C THR A 163 11.43 -30.08 -11.82
N MET A 164 10.90 -29.97 -10.60
CA MET A 164 10.93 -31.06 -9.61
C MET A 164 9.95 -32.21 -9.94
N MET A 165 8.82 -31.93 -10.59
CA MET A 165 7.85 -32.96 -11.02
C MET A 165 8.32 -33.77 -12.24
N ALA A 166 9.35 -33.31 -12.95
CA ALA A 166 9.88 -33.94 -14.17
C ALA A 166 11.13 -34.82 -13.91
N SER A 167 11.56 -34.96 -12.65
CA SER A 167 12.71 -35.77 -12.22
C SER A 167 12.25 -36.99 -11.43
#